data_AF-A0AA86UCA2-F1
#
_entry.id   AF-A0AA86UCA2-F1
#
_cell.length_a   1.000
_cell.length_b   1.000
_cell.length_c   1.000
_cell.angle_alpha   90.00
_cell.angle_beta   90.00
_cell.angle_gamma   90.00
#
_symmetry.space_group_name_H-M   'P 1'
#
loop_
_entity.id
_entity.type
_entity.pdbx_description
1 polymer ?
#
loop_
_entity_poly.entity_id
_entity_poly.type
_entity_poly.pdbx_seq_one_letter_code
_entity_poly.pdbx_strand_id
1 'polypeptide(L)'
;MKGVKQQWSLSEIRQLQKLIEQQSHNKCIDWTNVTKCMKTRTQSQCKSYYQNVLKPTLNMSIHKNHMWTKIELFSLWTYAVNFNQDFSFIKTLTNMFDQFTPKQLYSQ
;
A
#
# COMPACT_ATOMS: atom_id res chain seq x y z
N MET A 1 11.77 33.66 6.90
CA MET A 1 11.35 32.55 7.80
C MET A 1 11.35 31.25 7.00
N LYS A 2 12.34 30.37 7.23
CA LYS A 2 12.45 29.09 6.50
C LYS A 2 11.42 28.13 7.11
N GLY A 3 10.30 27.93 6.40
CA GLY A 3 9.19 27.10 6.86
C GLY A 3 9.64 25.66 7.07
N VAL A 4 9.46 25.16 8.28
CA VAL A 4 9.66 23.75 8.62
C VAL A 4 8.82 22.92 7.66
N LYS A 5 9.44 22.07 6.83
CA LYS A 5 8.72 21.09 6.01
C LYS A 5 7.99 20.16 6.98
N GLN A 6 6.73 20.45 7.26
CA GLN A 6 5.94 19.74 8.24
C GLN A 6 5.72 18.30 7.74
N GLN A 7 6.51 17.37 8.28
CA GLN A 7 6.55 15.97 7.90
C GLN A 7 5.17 15.32 8.11
N TRP A 8 4.76 14.45 7.18
CA TRP A 8 3.51 13.70 7.31
C TRP A 8 3.69 12.56 8.29
N SER A 9 2.90 12.53 9.35
CA SER A 9 2.90 11.42 10.29
C SER A 9 2.15 10.21 9.73
N LEU A 10 2.50 9.00 10.17
CA LEU A 10 1.84 7.76 9.72
C LEU A 10 0.32 7.77 10.03
N SER A 11 -0.10 8.38 11.13
CA SER A 11 -1.51 8.55 11.48
C SER A 11 -2.24 9.44 10.47
N GLU A 12 -1.66 10.58 10.11
CA GLU A 12 -2.22 11.49 9.11
C GLU A 12 -2.30 10.83 7.72
N ILE A 13 -1.28 10.07 7.34
CA ILE A 13 -1.26 9.34 6.07
C ILE A 13 -2.38 8.31 6.01
N ARG A 14 -2.52 7.48 7.07
CA ARG A 14 -3.59 6.47 7.17
C ARG A 14 -4.97 7.11 7.14
N GLN A 15 -5.13 8.24 7.83
CA GLN A 15 -6.39 8.97 7.84
C GLN A 15 -6.72 9.53 6.46
N LEU A 16 -5.76 10.16 5.79
CA LEU A 16 -5.92 10.66 4.43
C LEU A 16 -6.28 9.54 3.45
N GLN A 17 -5.58 8.41 3.52
CA GLN A 17 -5.84 7.25 2.67
C GLN A 17 -7.27 6.71 2.88
N LYS A 18 -7.69 6.52 4.13
CA LYS A 18 -9.04 6.05 4.47
C LYS A 18 -10.12 6.98 3.91
N LEU A 19 -9.94 8.29 4.01
CA LEU A 19 -10.89 9.28 3.50
C LEU A 19 -10.97 9.26 1.97
N ILE A 20 -9.85 9.02 1.28
CA ILE A 20 -9.82 8.89 -0.17
C ILE A 20 -10.48 7.58 -0.61
N GLU A 21 -10.20 6.47 0.07
CA GLU A 21 -10.83 5.17 -0.19
C GLU A 21 -12.35 5.24 0.01
N GLN A 22 -12.82 5.95 1.04
CA GLN A 22 -14.25 6.22 1.25
C GLN A 22 -14.89 6.99 0.09
N GLN A 23 -14.10 7.80 -0.63
CA GLN A 23 -14.57 8.57 -1.79
C GLN A 23 -14.23 7.89 -3.12
N SER A 24 -13.73 6.65 -3.12
CA SER A 24 -13.30 5.91 -4.33
C SER A 24 -14.41 5.67 -5.35
N HIS A 25 -15.68 5.65 -4.90
CA HIS A 25 -16.85 5.54 -5.76
C HIS A 25 -17.15 6.85 -6.54
N ASN A 26 -16.57 7.97 -6.12
CA ASN A 26 -16.74 9.26 -6.79
C ASN A 26 -15.66 9.47 -7.85
N LYS A 27 -16.06 9.97 -9.01
CA LYS A 27 -15.15 10.34 -10.12
C LYS A 27 -14.13 11.41 -9.71
N CYS A 28 -14.42 12.19 -8.66
CA CYS A 28 -13.56 13.23 -8.12
C CYS A 28 -13.51 13.18 -6.59
N ILE A 29 -12.31 13.37 -6.03
CA ILE A 29 -12.09 13.47 -4.57
C ILE A 29 -12.53 14.86 -4.10
N ASP A 30 -13.45 14.89 -3.13
CA ASP A 30 -13.86 16.10 -2.44
C ASP A 30 -12.85 16.43 -1.33
N TRP A 31 -11.87 17.24 -1.71
CA TRP A 31 -10.82 17.71 -0.82
C TRP A 31 -11.34 18.59 0.33
N THR A 32 -12.47 19.28 0.16
CA THR A 32 -13.05 20.10 1.22
C THR A 32 -13.55 19.21 2.36
N ASN A 33 -14.21 18.09 2.01
CA ASN A 33 -14.61 17.10 3.00
C ASN A 33 -13.39 16.44 3.66
N VAL A 34 -12.37 16.05 2.88
CA VAL A 34 -11.12 15.47 3.41
C VAL A 34 -10.45 16.40 4.43
N THR A 35 -10.40 17.71 4.16
CA THR A 35 -9.79 18.67 5.09
C THR A 35 -10.56 18.87 6.37
N LYS A 36 -11.90 18.86 6.30
CA LYS A 36 -12.75 18.93 7.50
C LYS A 36 -12.46 17.77 8.45
N CYS A 37 -12.16 16.59 7.91
CA CYS A 37 -11.79 15.42 8.70
C CYS A 37 -10.33 15.46 9.19
N MET A 38 -9.40 16.00 8.39
CA MET A 38 -7.97 16.03 8.72
C MET A 38 -7.62 17.05 9.82
N LYS A 39 -8.34 18.17 9.95
CA LYS A 39 -8.20 19.29 10.93
C LYS A 39 -6.80 19.94 11.06
N THR A 40 -5.71 19.20 10.89
CA THR A 40 -4.31 19.62 11.03
C THR A 40 -3.70 20.07 9.70
N ARG A 41 -4.31 19.71 8.57
CA ARG A 41 -3.80 19.96 7.22
C ARG A 41 -4.79 20.72 6.35
N THR A 42 -4.23 21.57 5.50
CA THR A 42 -4.98 22.36 4.52
C THR A 42 -5.27 21.55 3.25
N GLN A 43 -6.22 22.02 2.46
CA GLN A 43 -6.63 21.38 1.20
C GLN A 43 -5.47 21.21 0.23
N SER A 44 -4.70 22.28 0.07
CA SER A 44 -3.54 22.31 -0.81
C SER A 44 -2.46 21.31 -0.37
N GLN A 45 -2.25 21.15 0.94
CA GLN A 45 -1.32 20.16 1.48
C GLN A 45 -1.79 18.73 1.22
N CYS A 46 -3.06 18.41 1.51
CA CYS A 46 -3.63 17.08 1.26
C CYS A 46 -3.61 16.71 -0.23
N LYS A 47 -4.00 17.65 -1.10
CA LYS A 47 -4.00 17.44 -2.55
C LYS A 47 -2.58 17.24 -3.09
N SER A 48 -1.64 18.08 -2.67
CA SER A 48 -0.24 17.97 -3.07
C SER A 48 0.38 16.65 -2.62
N TYR A 49 0.15 16.26 -1.37
CA TYR A 49 0.65 14.98 -0.86
C TYR A 49 0.02 13.79 -1.57
N TYR A 50 -1.29 13.86 -1.86
CA TYR A 50 -1.94 12.81 -2.62
C TYR A 50 -1.36 12.66 -4.02
N GLN A 51 -1.22 13.74 -4.77
CA GLN A 51 -0.75 13.68 -6.15
C GLN A 51 0.71 13.22 -6.26
N ASN A 52 1.56 13.64 -5.32
CA ASN A 52 3.00 13.40 -5.39
C ASN A 52 3.45 12.14 -4.65
N VAL A 53 2.69 11.66 -3.66
CA VAL A 53 3.10 10.55 -2.78
C VAL A 53 2.10 9.40 -2.82
N LEU A 54 0.84 9.63 -2.42
CA LEU A 54 -0.14 8.54 -2.30
C LEU A 54 -0.64 7.99 -3.64
N LYS A 55 -0.91 8.85 -4.63
CA LYS A 55 -1.43 8.42 -5.94
C LYS A 55 -0.41 7.53 -6.67
N PRO A 56 0.90 7.86 -6.69
CA PRO A 56 1.92 6.95 -7.21
C PRO A 56 1.99 5.63 -6.45
N THR A 57 1.94 5.63 -5.12
CA THR A 57 2.01 4.37 -4.33
C THR A 57 0.76 3.51 -4.48
N LEU A 58 -0.43 4.12 -4.59
CA LEU A 58 -1.70 3.44 -4.88
C LEU A 58 -1.77 2.89 -6.31
N ASN A 59 -1.10 3.54 -7.27
CA ASN A 59 -1.00 3.03 -8.63
C ASN A 59 0.05 1.91 -8.74
N MET A 60 1.13 1.99 -7.95
CA MET A 60 2.12 0.90 -7.80
C MET A 60 1.52 -0.36 -7.17
N SER A 61 0.51 -0.24 -6.29
CA SER A 61 -0.15 -1.41 -5.72
C SER A 61 -1.12 -2.11 -6.67
N ILE A 62 -1.53 -1.48 -7.77
CA ILE A 62 -2.56 -2.03 -8.66
C ILE A 62 -2.00 -2.39 -10.04
N HIS A 63 -1.08 -1.62 -10.62
CA HIS A 63 -0.66 -1.86 -12.01
C HIS A 63 0.85 -1.74 -12.24
N LYS A 64 1.44 -2.89 -12.61
CA LYS A 64 2.78 -3.13 -13.17
C LYS A 64 3.91 -3.06 -12.15
N ASN A 65 4.43 -4.24 -11.77
CA ASN A 65 5.58 -4.49 -10.89
C ASN A 65 5.28 -4.58 -9.38
N HIS A 66 4.13 -5.11 -8.97
CA HIS A 66 4.01 -5.62 -7.61
C HIS A 66 4.91 -6.86 -7.47
N MET A 67 6.17 -6.64 -7.10
CA MET A 67 7.00 -7.68 -6.51
C MET A 67 6.40 -7.94 -5.13
N TRP A 68 5.70 -9.07 -5.01
CA TRP A 68 5.18 -9.51 -3.72
C TRP A 68 6.30 -9.46 -2.67
N THR A 69 6.07 -8.77 -1.55
CA THR A 69 7.05 -8.80 -0.47
C THR A 69 7.05 -10.19 0.18
N LYS A 70 8.19 -10.60 0.76
CA LYS A 70 8.29 -11.88 1.48
C LYS A 70 7.24 -12.01 2.58
N ILE A 71 6.87 -10.89 3.21
CA ILE A 71 5.87 -10.84 4.28
C ILE A 71 4.46 -11.08 3.72
N GLU A 72 4.13 -10.48 2.57
CA GLU A 72 2.84 -10.68 1.91
C GLU A 72 2.70 -12.12 1.39
N LEU A 73 3.76 -12.68 0.76
CA LEU A 73 3.77 -14.09 0.33
C LEU A 73 3.64 -15.05 1.50
N PHE A 74 4.37 -14.82 2.60
CA PHE A 74 4.28 -15.66 3.79
C PHE A 74 2.88 -15.62 4.39
N SER A 75 2.29 -14.43 4.47
CA SER A 75 0.93 -14.25 5.00
C SER A 75 -0.11 -15.00 4.14
N LEU A 76 0.02 -14.95 2.82
CA LEU A 76 -0.85 -15.70 1.90
C LEU A 76 -0.58 -17.21 1.94
N TRP A 77 0.67 -17.63 2.05
CA TRP A 77 1.04 -19.03 2.16
C TRP A 77 0.49 -19.64 3.45
N THR A 78 0.68 -18.97 4.59
CA THR A 78 0.12 -19.38 5.89
C THR A 78 -1.40 -19.43 5.84
N TYR A 79 -2.05 -18.46 5.19
CA TYR A 79 -3.50 -18.49 5.02
C TYR A 79 -3.95 -19.67 4.14
N ALA A 80 -3.29 -19.90 3.00
CA ALA A 80 -3.62 -21.00 2.11
C ALA A 80 -3.44 -22.37 2.79
N VAL A 81 -2.31 -22.62 3.46
CA VAL A 81 -2.07 -23.87 4.20
C VAL A 81 -3.11 -24.12 5.28
N ASN A 82 -3.54 -23.07 6.00
CA ASN A 82 -4.46 -23.22 7.13
C ASN A 82 -5.94 -23.26 6.72
N PHE A 83 -6.34 -22.61 5.63
CA PHE A 83 -7.75 -22.39 5.29
C PHE A 83 -8.17 -22.85 3.90
N ASN A 84 -7.24 -22.95 2.94
CA ASN A 84 -7.57 -23.20 1.54
C ASN A 84 -6.65 -24.30 0.99
N GLN A 85 -7.09 -25.56 1.10
CA GLN A 85 -6.31 -26.76 0.74
C GLN A 85 -6.03 -26.93 -0.77
N ASP A 86 -6.06 -25.85 -1.55
CA ASP A 86 -5.65 -25.89 -2.94
C ASP A 86 -4.12 -26.02 -3.04
N PHE A 87 -3.68 -27.26 -3.23
CA PHE A 87 -2.28 -27.61 -3.39
C PHE A 87 -1.61 -26.91 -4.59
N SER A 88 -2.36 -26.61 -5.65
CA SER A 88 -1.85 -25.91 -6.83
C SER A 88 -1.57 -24.44 -6.51
N PHE A 89 -2.44 -23.82 -5.70
CA PHE A 89 -2.25 -22.45 -5.23
C PHE A 89 -1.09 -22.34 -4.24
N ILE A 90 -1.00 -23.26 -3.27
CA ILE A 90 0.13 -23.33 -2.32
C ILE A 90 1.47 -23.52 -3.06
N LYS A 91 1.52 -24.42 -4.04
CA LYS A 91 2.72 -24.66 -4.87
C LYS A 91 3.13 -23.42 -5.68
N THR A 92 2.16 -22.66 -6.17
CA THR A 92 2.41 -21.41 -6.89
C THR A 92 3.02 -20.35 -5.98
N LEU A 93 2.51 -20.19 -4.75
CA LEU A 93 3.07 -19.27 -3.75
C LEU A 93 4.48 -19.67 -3.31
N THR A 94 4.74 -20.97 -3.11
CA THR A 94 6.08 -21.49 -2.80
C THR A 94 7.07 -21.20 -3.93
N ASN A 95 6.69 -21.47 -5.19
CA ASN A 95 7.54 -21.18 -6.35
C ASN A 95 7.81 -19.68 -6.52
N MET A 96 6.84 -18.82 -6.19
CA MET A 96 7.06 -17.37 -6.16
C MET A 96 8.06 -17.01 -5.07
N PHE A 97 7.96 -17.58 -3.87
CA PHE A 97 8.91 -17.36 -2.77
C PHE A 97 10.35 -17.76 -3.15
N ASP A 98 10.51 -18.87 -3.86
CA ASP A 98 11.81 -19.37 -4.35
C ASP A 98 12.46 -18.48 -5.42
N GLN A 99 11.69 -17.64 -6.12
CA GLN A 99 12.25 -16.65 -7.05
C GLN A 99 12.80 -15.40 -6.33
N PHE A 100 12.39 -15.17 -5.06
CA PHE A 100 12.87 -14.07 -4.21
C PHE A 100 13.97 -14.49 -3.22
N THR A 101 14.35 -15.77 -3.22
CA THR A 101 15.57 -16.27 -2.57
C THR A 101 16.65 -16.42 -3.64
N PRO A 102 17.79 -15.73 -3.52
CA PRO A 102 18.95 -16.08 -4.33
C PRO A 102 19.23 -17.57 -4.14
N LYS A 103 19.46 -18.32 -5.23
CA LYS A 103 19.81 -19.76 -5.23
C LYS A 103 21.08 -20.12 -4.41
N GLN A 104 21.64 -19.20 -3.65
CA GLN A 104 22.86 -19.37 -2.86
C GLN A 104 22.63 -19.85 -1.42
N LEU A 105 21.38 -20.10 -1.00
CA LEU A 105 21.11 -20.64 0.35
C LEU A 105 20.89 -22.17 0.41
N TYR A 106 20.98 -22.85 -0.74
CA TYR A 106 20.95 -24.32 -0.81
C TYR A 106 22.20 -24.91 -1.49
N SER A 107 23.32 -24.18 -1.48
CA SER A 107 24.63 -24.78 -1.76
C SER A 107 25.42 -24.90 -0.46
N GLN A 108 25.44 -26.16 0.02
CA GLN A 108 26.32 -26.78 1.02
C GLN A 108 25.93 -26.63 2.49
#